data_AF-A0A7C5D0W1-F1
#
_entry.id   AF-A0A7C5D0W1-F1
#
_cell.length_a   1.000
_cell.length_b   1.000
_cell.length_c   1.000
_cell.angle_alpha   90.00
_cell.angle_beta   90.00
_cell.angle_gamma   90.00
#
_symmetry.space_group_name_H-M   'P 1'
#
loop_
_entity.id
_entity.type
_entity.pdbx_description
1 polymer ?
#
loop_
_entity_poly.entity_id
_entity_poly.type
_entity_poly.pdbx_seq_one_letter_code
_entity_poly.pdbx_strand_id
1 'polypeptide(L)'
;MVKRTAVVAILVSALIAGLVISSCARGGREAITVEKEKPVYGGVLTTRIAADPPAFDDAVRGHAYCTTLKLTNDELWTGDWTKGRAGGYGTGECDWFVGGGLNRLEHKVGSLAESWEIQGKDTIIFHLRKGVKWHN
;
A
#
# COMPACT_ATOMS: atom_id res chain seq x y z
N MET A 1 1.66 -28.36 55.32
CA MET A 1 2.81 -28.92 54.56
C MET A 1 2.43 -28.97 53.09
N VAL A 2 2.75 -27.93 52.32
CA VAL A 2 2.40 -27.87 50.88
C VAL A 2 3.26 -28.91 50.15
N LYS A 3 2.62 -29.88 49.48
CA LYS A 3 3.33 -30.95 48.76
C LYS A 3 4.22 -30.34 47.67
N ARG A 4 5.45 -30.83 47.51
CA ARG A 4 6.44 -30.32 46.52
C ARG A 4 5.85 -30.18 45.10
N THR A 5 4.95 -31.08 44.72
CA THR A 5 4.21 -31.04 43.46
C THR A 5 3.30 -29.82 43.31
N ALA A 6 2.68 -29.34 44.39
CA ALA A 6 1.87 -28.13 44.36
C ALA A 6 2.73 -26.87 44.21
N VAL A 7 3.92 -26.84 44.83
CA VAL A 7 4.89 -25.73 44.65
C VAL A 7 5.40 -25.69 43.20
N VAL A 8 5.73 -26.83 42.62
CA VAL A 8 6.16 -26.92 41.22
C VAL A 8 5.05 -26.50 40.26
N ALA A 9 3.81 -26.94 40.48
CA ALA A 9 2.67 -26.55 39.64
C ALA A 9 2.40 -25.03 39.68
N ILE A 10 2.51 -24.42 40.86
CA ILE A 10 2.35 -22.95 41.02
C ILE A 10 3.47 -22.21 40.28
N LEU A 11 4.72 -22.66 40.40
CA LEU A 11 5.85 -22.02 39.72
C LEU A 11 5.76 -22.15 38.19
N VAL A 12 5.35 -23.32 37.68
CA VAL A 12 5.13 -23.52 36.23
C VAL A 12 3.97 -22.66 35.73
N SER A 13 2.88 -22.56 36.48
CA SER A 13 1.73 -21.72 36.10
C SER A 13 2.09 -20.23 36.09
N ALA A 14 2.89 -19.78 37.07
CA ALA A 14 3.41 -18.42 37.10
C ALA A 14 4.36 -18.12 35.93
N LEU A 15 5.19 -19.10 35.53
CA LEU A 15 6.11 -18.95 34.40
C LEU A 15 5.35 -18.84 33.07
N ILE A 16 4.32 -19.67 32.86
CA ILE A 16 3.45 -19.62 31.67
C ILE A 16 2.68 -18.30 31.63
N ALA A 17 2.10 -17.86 32.76
CA ALA A 17 1.43 -16.57 32.84
C ALA A 17 2.39 -15.40 32.52
N GLY A 18 3.62 -15.44 33.02
CA GLY A 18 4.66 -14.45 32.68
C GLY A 18 5.02 -14.41 31.20
N LEU A 19 5.10 -15.58 30.54
CA LEU A 19 5.35 -15.68 29.10
C LEU A 19 4.17 -15.16 28.26
N VAL A 20 2.93 -15.39 28.68
CA VAL A 20 1.73 -14.90 27.99
C VAL A 20 1.63 -13.37 28.12
N ILE A 21 1.95 -12.81 29.29
CA ILE A 21 1.95 -11.36 29.50
C ILE A 21 3.04 -10.66 28.68
N SER A 22 4.23 -11.27 28.54
CA SER A 22 5.30 -10.70 27.69
C SER A 22 4.99 -10.83 26.19
N SER A 23 4.25 -11.87 25.78
CA SER A 23 3.74 -12.07 24.42
C SER A 23 2.71 -11.00 24.03
N CYS A 24 1.84 -10.58 24.95
CA CYS A 24 0.87 -9.51 24.71
C CYS A 24 1.47 -8.09 24.79
N ALA A 25 2.71 -7.96 25.29
CA ALA A 25 3.46 -6.69 25.30
C ALA A 25 4.18 -6.41 23.97
N ARG A 26 3.89 -7.17 22.90
CA ARG A 26 4.45 -6.92 21.57
C ARG A 26 3.79 -5.70 20.94
N GLY A 27 4.34 -4.54 21.27
CA GLY A 27 4.27 -3.35 20.44
C GLY A 27 2.98 -2.56 20.57
N GLY A 28 2.81 -1.89 21.71
CA GLY A 28 2.32 -0.53 21.64
C GLY A 28 3.31 0.27 20.81
N ARG A 29 3.13 0.29 19.48
CA ARG A 29 3.68 1.37 18.68
C ARG A 29 3.03 2.61 19.26
N GLU A 30 3.75 3.38 20.07
CA GLU A 30 3.46 4.79 20.20
C GLU A 30 3.20 5.28 18.79
N ALA A 31 2.01 5.84 18.57
CA ALA A 31 1.72 6.51 17.32
C ALA A 31 2.77 7.62 17.23
N ILE A 32 3.84 7.37 16.46
CA ILE A 32 4.82 8.39 16.14
C ILE A 32 4.00 9.42 15.39
N THR A 33 3.63 10.50 16.09
CA THR A 33 3.16 11.72 15.47
C THR A 33 4.35 12.28 14.73
N VAL A 34 4.61 11.73 13.55
CA VAL A 34 5.50 12.34 12.57
C VAL A 34 4.85 13.67 12.27
N GLU A 35 5.46 14.74 12.77
CA GLU A 35 5.10 16.08 12.39
C GLU A 35 5.20 16.10 10.86
N LYS A 36 4.04 16.18 10.18
CA LYS A 36 4.00 16.08 8.73
C LYS A 36 4.66 17.34 8.19
N GLU A 37 5.91 17.22 7.75
CA GLU A 37 6.57 18.26 6.99
C GLU A 37 5.65 18.67 5.83
N LYS A 38 5.54 19.98 5.61
CA LYS A 38 4.72 20.49 4.51
C LYS A 38 5.31 20.02 3.18
N PRO A 39 4.48 19.69 2.18
CA PRO A 39 5.00 19.33 0.86
C PRO A 39 5.88 20.44 0.29
N VAL A 40 7.09 20.08 -0.15
CA VAL A 40 8.00 20.96 -0.88
C VAL A 40 7.88 20.64 -2.36
N TYR A 41 7.60 21.65 -3.17
CA TYR A 41 7.44 21.52 -4.62
C TYR A 41 8.67 22.04 -5.36
N GLY A 42 8.99 21.41 -6.50
CA GLY A 42 10.14 21.76 -7.35
C GLY A 42 11.36 20.86 -7.13
N GLY A 43 12.44 21.15 -7.88
CA GLY A 43 13.69 20.38 -7.86
C GLY A 43 13.83 19.41 -9.04
N VAL A 44 14.86 18.55 -8.97
CA VAL A 44 15.17 17.54 -9.99
C VAL A 44 15.21 16.17 -9.32
N LEU A 45 14.32 15.28 -9.73
CA LEU A 45 14.36 13.86 -9.37
C LEU A 45 15.20 13.10 -10.40
N THR A 46 16.38 12.63 -9.99
CA THR A 46 17.25 11.82 -10.85
C THR A 46 17.05 10.33 -10.55
N THR A 47 16.43 9.60 -11.49
CA THR A 47 16.25 8.15 -11.40
C THR A 47 17.17 7.40 -12.37
N ARG A 48 17.61 6.21 -11.98
CA ARG A 48 18.33 5.29 -12.87
C ARG A 48 17.39 4.16 -13.31
N ILE A 49 17.29 3.94 -14.62
CA ILE A 49 16.73 2.73 -15.21
C ILE A 49 17.86 1.83 -15.70
N ALA A 50 17.68 0.51 -15.61
CA ALA A 50 18.73 -0.46 -15.94
C ALA A 50 18.91 -0.69 -17.45
N ALA A 51 17.90 -0.35 -18.25
CA ALA A 51 17.87 -0.45 -19.70
C ALA A 51 16.95 0.64 -20.26
N ASP A 52 17.03 0.87 -21.57
CA ASP A 52 16.15 1.81 -22.26
C ASP A 52 14.67 1.40 -22.15
N PRO A 53 13.73 2.36 -22.12
CA PRO A 53 12.30 2.05 -22.15
C PRO A 53 11.95 1.27 -23.43
N PRO A 54 11.33 0.08 -23.32
CA PRO A 54 11.15 -0.80 -24.46
C PRO A 54 9.94 -0.42 -25.36
N ALA A 55 9.09 0.50 -24.91
CA ALA A 55 7.98 1.09 -25.68
C ALA A 55 7.42 2.35 -24.98
N PHE A 56 6.70 3.17 -25.75
CA PHE A 56 6.00 4.37 -25.29
C PHE A 56 4.50 4.38 -25.65
N ASP A 57 4.01 3.33 -26.31
CA ASP A 57 2.62 3.23 -26.76
C ASP A 57 2.04 1.93 -26.21
N ASP A 58 1.15 2.04 -25.24
CA ASP A 58 0.50 0.90 -24.59
C ASP A 58 -0.69 0.33 -25.37
N ALA A 59 -1.06 0.93 -26.51
CA ALA A 59 -1.94 0.32 -27.49
C ALA A 59 -1.20 -0.68 -28.39
N VAL A 60 0.12 -0.52 -28.56
CA VAL A 60 0.97 -1.40 -29.39
C VAL A 60 1.66 -2.49 -28.55
N ARG A 61 2.07 -2.17 -27.32
CA ARG A 61 2.72 -3.12 -26.40
C ARG A 61 2.01 -3.12 -25.05
N GLY A 62 2.03 -4.26 -24.34
CA GLY A 62 1.39 -4.33 -23.03
C GLY A 62 1.91 -3.26 -22.05
N HIS A 63 1.00 -2.60 -21.31
CA HIS A 63 1.30 -1.48 -20.41
C HIS A 63 2.48 -1.73 -19.45
N ALA A 64 2.72 -2.98 -19.03
CA ALA A 64 3.84 -3.35 -18.16
C ALA A 64 5.23 -3.05 -18.78
N TYR A 65 5.30 -2.89 -20.10
CA TYR A 65 6.51 -2.53 -20.83
C TYR A 65 6.62 -1.03 -21.11
N CYS A 66 5.54 -0.25 -20.96
CA CYS A 66 5.51 1.19 -21.21
C CYS A 66 5.68 1.95 -19.89
N THR A 67 6.74 1.65 -19.14
CA THR A 67 6.90 2.10 -17.74
C THR A 67 6.95 3.62 -17.58
N THR A 68 7.39 4.34 -18.61
CA THR A 68 7.42 5.81 -18.61
C THR A 68 6.03 6.43 -18.60
N LEU A 69 4.99 5.73 -19.05
CA LEU A 69 3.62 6.25 -19.09
C LEU A 69 3.07 6.54 -17.68
N LYS A 70 3.60 5.89 -16.63
CA LYS A 70 3.24 6.23 -15.24
C LYS A 70 3.69 7.62 -14.79
N LEU A 71 4.54 8.28 -15.57
CA LEU A 71 5.03 9.65 -15.31
C LEU A 71 4.36 10.70 -16.20
N THR A 72 3.77 10.29 -17.32
CA THR A 72 3.27 11.21 -18.37
C THR A 72 1.78 11.10 -18.62
N ASN A 73 1.12 10.04 -18.14
CA ASN A 73 -0.27 9.74 -18.40
C ASN A 73 -0.99 9.39 -17.09
N ASP A 74 -2.28 9.71 -17.05
CA ASP A 74 -3.19 9.28 -16.00
C ASP A 74 -4.05 8.10 -16.47
N GLU A 75 -4.27 7.15 -15.57
CA GLU A 75 -5.22 6.05 -15.76
C GLU A 75 -6.61 6.47 -15.21
N LEU A 76 -7.66 5.66 -15.44
CA LEU A 76 -8.96 5.90 -14.81
C LEU A 76 -8.84 5.88 -13.27
N TRP A 77 -8.15 4.88 -12.74
CA TRP A 77 -7.82 4.73 -11.33
C TRP A 77 -6.39 4.24 -11.18
N THR A 78 -5.85 4.29 -9.97
CA THR A 78 -4.52 3.79 -9.65
C THR A 78 -4.54 3.02 -8.33
N GLY A 79 -3.42 2.41 -7.97
CA GLY A 79 -3.25 1.80 -6.65
C GLY A 79 -3.15 2.86 -5.56
N ASP A 80 -3.86 2.68 -4.46
CA ASP A 80 -3.69 3.49 -3.26
C ASP A 80 -2.33 3.19 -2.62
N TRP A 81 -1.37 4.08 -2.86
CA TRP A 81 -0.02 3.94 -2.34
C TRP A 81 0.03 3.87 -0.82
N THR A 82 -0.95 4.41 -0.09
CA THR A 82 -1.02 4.35 1.38
C THR A 82 -1.29 2.95 1.91
N LYS A 83 -1.86 2.07 1.07
CA LYS A 83 -2.01 0.62 1.36
C LYS A 83 -0.73 -0.16 1.16
N GLY A 84 0.22 0.44 0.44
CA GLY A 84 1.51 -0.12 0.12
C GLY A 84 2.51 -0.06 1.27
N ARG A 85 3.79 -0.22 0.91
CA ARG A 85 4.91 0.12 1.81
C ARG A 85 5.00 1.63 2.06
N ALA A 86 4.65 2.47 1.08
CA ALA A 86 4.69 3.95 1.15
C ALA A 86 5.94 4.52 1.86
N GLY A 87 7.13 4.01 1.55
CA GLY A 87 8.36 4.46 2.21
C GLY A 87 8.42 4.22 3.72
N GLY A 88 7.64 3.28 4.24
CA GLY A 88 7.48 3.00 5.68
C GLY A 88 6.24 3.64 6.30
N TYR A 89 5.53 4.51 5.58
CA TYR A 89 4.33 5.21 6.07
C TYR A 89 3.01 4.52 5.72
N GLY A 90 3.05 3.49 4.86
CA GLY A 90 1.85 2.79 4.42
C GLY A 90 1.46 1.65 5.36
N THR A 91 0.25 1.12 5.20
CA THR A 91 -0.28 0.06 6.06
C THR A 91 0.36 -1.31 5.79
N GLY A 92 0.95 -1.51 4.62
CA GLY A 92 1.52 -2.80 4.20
C GLY A 92 0.47 -3.87 3.88
N GLU A 93 -0.79 -3.48 3.67
CA GLU A 93 -1.87 -4.37 3.21
C GLU A 93 -1.63 -4.92 1.80
N CYS A 94 -0.82 -4.22 1.01
CA CYS A 94 -0.38 -4.61 -0.33
C CYS A 94 1.13 -4.35 -0.49
N ASP A 95 1.84 -5.18 -1.24
CA ASP A 95 3.26 -4.97 -1.54
C ASP A 95 3.49 -4.16 -2.83
N TRP A 96 2.45 -4.00 -3.66
CA TRP A 96 2.49 -3.44 -5.02
C TRP A 96 3.58 -4.06 -5.92
N PHE A 97 4.17 -5.20 -5.54
CA PHE A 97 5.27 -5.85 -6.23
C PHE A 97 4.77 -7.13 -6.92
N VAL A 98 5.36 -7.52 -8.06
CA VAL A 98 4.98 -8.65 -8.93
C VAL A 98 3.47 -8.69 -9.26
N GLY A 99 3.10 -8.14 -10.43
CA GLY A 99 1.72 -8.22 -10.94
C GLY A 99 0.71 -7.35 -10.18
N GLY A 100 1.19 -6.44 -9.32
CA GLY A 100 0.34 -5.51 -8.57
C GLY A 100 -0.68 -6.23 -7.70
N GLY A 101 -0.21 -7.02 -6.72
CA GLY A 101 -1.01 -7.57 -5.62
C GLY A 101 -2.50 -7.74 -5.92
N LEU A 102 -2.88 -8.73 -6.72
CA LEU A 102 -4.27 -9.07 -7.04
C LEU A 102 -5.19 -7.90 -7.41
N ASN A 103 -4.75 -6.82 -8.04
CA ASN A 103 -5.59 -5.73 -8.60
C ASN A 103 -6.91 -5.45 -7.82
N ARG A 104 -6.80 -5.40 -6.48
CA ARG A 104 -7.96 -5.44 -5.58
C ARG A 104 -8.69 -4.11 -5.64
N LEU A 105 -9.99 -4.14 -5.90
CA LEU A 105 -10.79 -2.93 -6.08
C LEU A 105 -10.76 -2.05 -4.81
N GLU A 106 -10.77 -2.67 -3.65
CA GLU A 106 -10.69 -2.01 -2.34
C GLU A 106 -9.35 -1.32 -2.07
N HIS A 107 -8.32 -1.61 -2.88
CA HIS A 107 -7.02 -0.93 -2.82
C HIS A 107 -6.85 0.08 -3.97
N LYS A 108 -7.90 0.35 -4.74
CA LYS A 108 -7.88 1.38 -5.79
C LYS A 108 -8.24 2.75 -5.22
N VAL A 109 -7.61 3.77 -5.79
CA VAL A 109 -7.93 5.19 -5.56
C VAL A 109 -8.06 5.88 -6.92
N GLY A 110 -8.83 6.96 -6.97
CA GLY A 110 -9.05 7.73 -8.20
C GLY A 110 -7.78 8.39 -8.74
N SER A 111 -7.55 8.26 -10.06
CA SER A 111 -6.61 9.09 -10.83
C SER A 111 -7.43 10.05 -11.67
N LEU A 112 -7.69 9.77 -12.95
CA LEU A 112 -8.58 10.59 -13.79
C LEU A 112 -10.04 10.54 -13.34
N ALA A 113 -10.50 9.38 -12.86
CA ALA A 113 -11.81 9.24 -12.23
C ALA A 113 -11.78 9.72 -10.77
N GLU A 114 -12.83 10.42 -10.35
CA GLU A 114 -13.03 10.81 -8.96
C GLU A 114 -13.87 9.78 -8.18
N SER A 115 -14.69 9.00 -8.87
CA SER A 115 -15.46 7.88 -8.30
C SER A 115 -15.86 6.87 -9.37
N TRP A 116 -16.37 5.72 -8.94
CA TRP A 116 -16.88 4.67 -9.82
C TRP A 116 -18.01 3.87 -9.15
N GLU A 117 -18.81 3.22 -9.97
CA GLU A 117 -19.90 2.33 -9.56
C GLU A 117 -19.76 0.99 -10.26
N ILE A 118 -19.92 -0.10 -9.53
CA ILE A 118 -20.06 -1.44 -10.12
C ILE A 118 -21.55 -1.78 -10.14
N GLN A 119 -22.11 -1.92 -11.33
CA GLN A 119 -23.50 -2.27 -11.53
C GLN A 119 -23.59 -3.72 -11.99
N GLY A 120 -24.15 -4.58 -11.14
CA GLY A 120 -24.28 -6.00 -11.44
C GLY A 120 -22.92 -6.70 -11.53
N LYS A 121 -22.73 -7.50 -12.58
CA LYS A 121 -21.54 -8.37 -12.76
C LYS A 121 -20.63 -7.94 -13.91
N ASP A 122 -21.06 -7.03 -14.76
CA ASP A 122 -20.44 -6.75 -16.06
C ASP A 122 -20.30 -5.25 -16.38
N THR A 123 -20.82 -4.37 -15.53
CA THR A 123 -20.84 -2.92 -15.79
C THR A 123 -20.08 -2.16 -14.71
N ILE A 124 -19.16 -1.29 -15.15
CA ILE A 124 -18.50 -0.30 -14.29
C ILE A 124 -18.73 1.07 -14.90
N ILE A 125 -19.23 2.01 -14.11
CA ILE A 125 -19.41 3.42 -14.49
C ILE A 125 -18.33 4.24 -13.80
N PHE A 126 -17.57 5.02 -14.56
CA PHE A 126 -16.55 5.93 -14.04
C PHE A 126 -17.01 7.38 -14.14
N HIS A 127 -16.82 8.14 -13.07
CA HIS A 127 -17.09 9.57 -13.02
C HIS A 127 -15.76 10.31 -13.14
N LEU A 128 -15.55 11.02 -14.25
CA LEU A 128 -14.27 11.69 -14.55
C LEU A 128 -14.20 13.07 -13.90
N ARG A 129 -13.00 13.44 -13.47
CA ARG A 129 -12.71 14.80 -12.99
C ARG A 129 -12.97 15.83 -14.10
N LYS A 130 -13.63 16.93 -13.76
CA LYS A 130 -13.90 18.02 -14.71
C LYS A 130 -12.66 18.88 -14.93
N GLY A 131 -12.52 19.41 -16.15
CA GLY A 131 -11.48 20.39 -16.49
C GLY A 131 -10.08 19.81 -16.73
N VAL A 132 -9.93 18.48 -16.73
CA VAL A 132 -8.69 17.82 -17.13
C VAL A 132 -8.43 18.09 -18.61
N LYS A 133 -7.17 18.35 -18.95
CA LYS A 133 -6.72 18.67 -20.29
C LYS A 133 -5.52 17.80 -20.65
N TRP A 134 -5.34 17.61 -21.95
CA TRP A 134 -4.08 17.13 -22.48
C TRP A 134 -3.00 18.19 -22.31
N HIS A 135 -1.76 17.82 -22.59
CA HIS A 135 -0.61 18.71 -22.47
C HIS A 135 -0.56 19.81 -23.56
N ASN A 136 -1.50 19.81 -24.52
CA ASN A 136 -1.54 20.69 -25.70
C ASN A 136 -2.82 21.52 -25.80
#